data_AF-A0A8T0E0A6-F1
#
_entry.id   AF-A0A8T0E0A6-F1
#
_cell.length_a   1.000
_cell.length_b   1.000
_cell.length_c   1.000
_cell.angle_alpha   90.00
_cell.angle_beta   90.00
_cell.angle_gamma   90.00
#
_symmetry.space_group_name_H-M   'P 1'
#
loop_
_entity.id
_entity.type
_entity.pdbx_description
1 polymer ?
#
loop_
_entity_poly.entity_id
_entity_poly.type
_entity_poly.pdbx_seq_one_letter_code
_entity_poly.pdbx_strand_id
1 'polypeptide(L)'
;MTVYAPEGSILLKGVKFDCVTNPCLVELAHTCPLCNDSGPEYNKTKAHFEKVGEATETALICPMEKIKVTSVRKAGLSNRHLATACNRDLQRMHHKTFTLEFSRVPVYVNLCDTKTTRHWRTWEAA
;
A
#
# COMPACT_ATOMS: atom_id res chain seq x y z
N MET A 1 13.35 0.19 -16.93
CA MET A 1 13.14 0.97 -15.70
C MET A 1 11.88 0.46 -15.02
N THR A 2 12.01 -0.26 -13.91
CA THR A 2 10.93 -1.02 -13.22
C THR A 2 10.32 -0.23 -12.07
N VAL A 3 10.09 1.07 -12.26
CA VAL A 3 9.77 2.03 -11.17
C VAL A 3 8.56 1.57 -10.34
N TYR A 4 7.56 0.99 -11.00
CA TYR A 4 6.31 0.55 -10.38
C TYR A 4 6.17 -0.98 -10.28
N ALA A 5 7.27 -1.72 -10.43
CA ALA A 5 7.22 -3.17 -10.30
C ALA A 5 6.92 -3.55 -8.82
N PRO A 6 5.89 -4.39 -8.57
CA PRO A 6 5.51 -4.84 -7.23
C PRO A 6 6.48 -5.90 -6.65
N GLU A 7 7.50 -6.26 -7.44
CA GLU A 7 8.50 -7.27 -7.12
C GLU A 7 9.74 -6.62 -6.49
N GLY A 8 10.41 -7.38 -5.62
CA GLY A 8 11.64 -6.98 -4.95
C GLY A 8 11.64 -7.31 -3.47
N SER A 9 12.77 -7.01 -2.83
CA SER A 9 12.95 -7.15 -1.39
C SER A 9 13.41 -5.83 -0.79
N ILE A 10 12.94 -5.54 0.41
CA ILE A 10 13.41 -4.38 1.17
C ILE A 10 14.74 -4.76 1.82
N LEU A 11 15.71 -3.86 1.71
CA LEU A 11 17.05 -4.03 2.25
C LEU A 11 17.27 -3.01 3.36
N LEU A 12 17.83 -3.44 4.48
CA LEU A 12 18.35 -2.58 5.54
C LEU A 12 19.87 -2.75 5.57
N LYS A 13 20.61 -1.68 5.27
CA LYS A 13 22.08 -1.70 5.20
C LYS A 13 22.62 -2.79 4.25
N GLY A 14 21.95 -2.99 3.11
CA GLY A 14 22.33 -3.99 2.10
C GLY A 14 21.90 -5.43 2.42
N VAL A 15 21.36 -5.71 3.61
CA VAL A 15 20.85 -7.03 3.99
C VAL A 15 19.34 -7.07 3.82
N LYS A 16 18.81 -8.19 3.32
CA LYS A 16 17.36 -8.38 3.23
C LYS A 16 16.71 -8.22 4.60
N PHE A 17 15.75 -7.31 4.68
CA PHE A 17 15.05 -6.99 5.91
C PHE A 17 13.67 -7.63 5.92
N ASP A 18 13.33 -8.28 7.02
CA ASP A 18 11.98 -8.80 7.24
C ASP A 18 11.09 -7.72 7.83
N CYS A 19 10.31 -7.06 6.97
CA CYS A 19 9.44 -5.96 7.35
C CYS A 19 8.34 -6.36 8.34
N VAL A 20 7.99 -7.65 8.43
CA VAL A 20 6.96 -8.15 9.36
C VAL A 20 7.43 -8.06 10.82
N THR A 21 8.75 -8.04 11.04
CA THR A 21 9.33 -7.90 12.40
C THR A 21 9.21 -6.49 12.98
N ASN A 22 8.92 -5.48 12.15
CA ASN A 22 8.83 -4.10 12.57
C ASN A 22 7.36 -3.64 12.59
N PRO A 23 6.75 -3.40 13.76
CA PRO A 23 5.34 -3.05 13.85
C PRO A 23 5.00 -1.73 13.13
N CYS A 24 5.92 -0.76 13.09
CA CYS A 24 5.69 0.50 12.38
C CYS A 24 5.58 0.29 10.87
N LEU A 25 6.38 -0.62 10.28
CA LEU A 25 6.29 -0.95 8.87
C LEU A 25 5.03 -1.76 8.55
N VAL A 26 4.57 -2.60 9.48
CA VAL A 26 3.30 -3.31 9.36
C VAL A 26 2.14 -2.31 9.32
N GLU A 27 2.10 -1.36 10.26
CA GLU A 27 1.05 -0.34 10.28
C GLU A 27 1.10 0.54 9.04
N LEU A 28 2.29 0.96 8.59
CA LEU A 28 2.45 1.74 7.35
C LEU A 28 1.92 0.98 6.12
N ALA A 29 2.23 -0.32 6.03
CA ALA A 29 1.77 -1.16 4.93
C ALA A 29 0.27 -1.44 4.96
N HIS A 30 -0.39 -1.31 6.11
CA HIS A 30 -1.84 -1.34 6.21
C HIS A 30 -2.46 0.02 5.85
N THR A 31 -1.92 1.12 6.34
CA THR A 31 -2.52 2.45 6.16
C THR A 31 -2.40 2.96 4.72
N CYS A 32 -1.24 2.84 4.08
CA CYS A 32 -1.04 3.42 2.73
C CYS A 32 -2.05 2.87 1.70
N PRO A 33 -2.29 1.56 1.58
CA PRO A 33 -3.27 1.02 0.61
C PRO A 33 -4.72 1.42 0.86
N LEU A 34 -5.06 1.82 2.09
CA LEU A 34 -6.41 2.26 2.42
C LEU A 34 -6.60 3.76 2.12
N CYS A 35 -5.56 4.56 2.36
CA CYS A 35 -5.58 6.02 2.17
C CYS A 35 -5.36 6.47 0.73
N ASN A 36 -4.97 5.58 -0.18
CA ASN A 36 -4.68 5.93 -1.57
C ASN A 36 -5.56 5.11 -2.50
N ASP A 37 -6.16 5.79 -3.49
CA ASP A 37 -6.90 5.14 -4.56
C ASP A 37 -6.01 4.91 -5.82
N SER A 38 -4.80 5.49 -5.82
CA SER A 38 -3.77 5.26 -6.84
C SER A 38 -3.03 3.92 -6.67
N GLY A 39 -2.41 3.40 -7.74
CA GLY A 39 -1.65 2.15 -7.69
C GLY A 39 -1.02 1.72 -9.01
N PRO A 40 -0.15 0.69 -8.97
CA PRO A 40 0.45 0.14 -10.17
C PRO A 40 -0.54 -0.73 -10.94
N GLU A 41 -0.55 -0.64 -12.27
CA GLU A 41 -1.27 -1.57 -13.16
C GLU A 41 -0.30 -2.15 -14.19
N TYR A 42 -0.52 -3.42 -14.56
CA TYR A 42 0.26 -4.05 -15.62
C TYR A 42 -0.35 -3.80 -17.00
N ASN A 43 0.37 -3.05 -17.84
CA ASN A 43 0.03 -2.84 -19.23
C ASN A 43 0.49 -4.04 -20.07
N LYS A 44 -0.46 -4.85 -20.55
CA LYS A 44 -0.15 -6.04 -21.36
C LYS A 44 0.49 -5.71 -22.70
N THR A 45 0.03 -4.65 -23.36
CA THR A 45 0.51 -4.24 -24.70
C THR A 45 1.97 -3.79 -24.65
N LYS A 46 2.33 -3.05 -23.61
CA LYS A 46 3.70 -2.53 -23.41
C LYS A 46 4.56 -3.42 -22.52
N ALA A 47 4.01 -4.54 -22.03
CA ALA A 47 4.66 -5.48 -21.12
C ALA A 47 5.39 -4.84 -19.91
N HIS A 48 4.81 -3.81 -19.29
CA HIS A 48 5.41 -3.13 -18.14
C HIS A 48 4.35 -2.63 -17.15
N PHE A 49 4.78 -2.40 -15.90
CA PHE A 49 3.96 -1.79 -14.87
C PHE A 49 3.95 -0.27 -15.04
N GLU A 50 2.76 0.30 -15.17
CA GLU A 50 2.53 1.73 -15.28
C GLU A 50 1.75 2.24 -14.06
N LYS A 51 1.79 3.55 -13.84
CA LYS A 51 1.02 4.18 -12.77
C LYS A 51 -0.43 4.39 -13.18
N VAL A 52 -1.34 4.24 -12.23
CA VAL A 52 -2.73 4.68 -12.33
C VAL A 52 -2.98 5.64 -11.16
N GLY A 53 -3.42 6.86 -11.47
CA GLY A 53 -3.57 7.96 -10.50
C GLY A 53 -2.32 8.83 -10.34
N GLU A 54 -2.16 9.44 -9.17
CA GLU A 54 -1.06 10.33 -8.85
C GLU A 54 0.26 9.54 -8.72
N ALA A 55 1.34 10.10 -9.27
CA ALA A 55 2.64 9.41 -9.31
C ALA A 55 3.23 9.19 -7.91
N THR A 56 3.02 10.14 -7.00
CA THR A 56 3.46 10.14 -5.60
C THR A 56 2.73 9.03 -4.83
N GLU A 57 1.40 9.00 -4.89
CA GLU A 57 0.57 7.96 -4.26
C GLU A 57 0.88 6.57 -4.81
N THR A 58 1.03 6.42 -6.14
CA THR A 58 1.40 5.14 -6.75
C THR A 58 2.76 4.64 -6.25
N ALA A 59 3.72 5.56 -6.09
CA ALA A 59 5.04 5.25 -5.57
C ALA A 59 5.00 4.83 -4.09
N LEU A 60 3.99 5.26 -3.31
CA LEU A 60 3.79 4.79 -1.94
C LEU A 60 3.23 3.37 -1.89
N ILE A 61 2.39 2.96 -2.85
CA ILE A 61 1.81 1.60 -2.88
C ILE A 61 2.82 0.53 -3.31
N CYS A 62 3.74 0.84 -4.22
CA CYS A 62 4.68 -0.15 -4.76
C CYS A 62 5.59 -0.80 -3.68
N PRO A 63 6.14 -0.07 -2.69
CA PRO A 63 6.83 -0.66 -1.54
C PRO A 63 5.93 -1.54 -0.66
N MET A 64 4.65 -1.19 -0.50
CA MET A 64 3.73 -1.96 0.36
C MET A 64 3.44 -3.34 -0.22
N GLU A 65 3.41 -3.46 -1.54
CA GLU A 65 3.38 -4.76 -2.22
C GLU A 65 4.64 -5.62 -1.91
N LYS A 66 5.77 -5.02 -1.52
CA LYS A 66 7.02 -5.74 -1.19
C LYS A 66 7.11 -6.15 0.28
N ILE A 67 6.39 -5.46 1.18
CA ILE A 67 6.44 -5.66 2.64
C ILE A 67 5.79 -6.98 3.08
N LYS A 68 4.98 -7.64 2.23
CA LYS A 68 4.36 -8.97 2.47
C LYS A 68 3.67 -9.12 3.84
N VAL A 69 3.01 -8.06 4.30
CA VAL A 69 2.19 -8.10 5.53
C VAL A 69 0.94 -8.95 5.39
N THR A 70 0.47 -9.18 4.15
CA THR A 70 -0.65 -10.07 3.89
C THR A 70 -0.18 -11.49 3.62
N SER A 71 -1.00 -12.47 3.99
CA SER A 71 -0.78 -13.90 3.72
C SER A 71 -0.98 -14.29 2.25
N VAL A 72 -1.07 -13.31 1.34
CA VAL A 72 -1.35 -13.54 -0.08
C VAL A 72 -0.15 -14.19 -0.76
N ARG A 73 -0.37 -15.39 -1.30
CA ARG A 73 0.62 -16.06 -2.13
C ARG A 73 0.72 -15.38 -3.49
N LYS A 74 1.84 -14.70 -3.74
CA LYS A 74 2.13 -14.03 -5.01
C LYS A 74 2.63 -14.96 -6.12
N ALA A 75 3.16 -16.13 -5.76
CA ALA A 75 3.69 -17.10 -6.72
C ALA A 75 2.57 -17.66 -7.61
N GLY A 76 2.78 -17.62 -8.93
CA GLY A 76 1.82 -18.12 -9.92
C GLY A 76 0.70 -17.13 -10.29
N LEU A 77 0.70 -15.91 -9.74
CA LEU A 77 -0.22 -14.86 -10.18
C LEU A 77 0.21 -14.27 -11.52
N SER A 78 -0.77 -13.85 -12.33
CA SER A 78 -0.49 -13.05 -13.52
C SER A 78 0.03 -11.66 -13.12
N ASN A 79 0.83 -11.00 -13.97
CA ASN A 79 1.37 -9.66 -13.69
C ASN A 79 0.29 -8.65 -13.30
N ARG A 80 -0.92 -8.75 -13.91
CA ARG A 80 -2.08 -7.93 -13.53
C ARG A 80 -2.52 -8.16 -12.09
N HIS A 81 -2.62 -9.42 -11.66
CA HIS A 81 -2.99 -9.73 -10.28
C HIS A 81 -1.86 -9.48 -9.29
N LEU A 82 -0.61 -9.63 -9.73
CA LEU A 82 0.57 -9.37 -8.92
C LEU A 82 0.71 -7.90 -8.53
N ALA A 83 0.33 -6.98 -9.44
CA ALA A 83 0.40 -5.54 -9.24
C ALA A 83 -0.34 -5.06 -7.98
N THR A 84 -1.48 -5.68 -7.66
CA THR A 84 -2.40 -5.22 -6.61
C THR A 84 -2.79 -6.33 -5.64
N ALA A 85 -1.95 -7.37 -5.54
CA ALA A 85 -2.26 -8.57 -4.76
C ALA A 85 -2.44 -8.26 -3.27
N CYS A 86 -1.48 -7.55 -2.65
CA CYS A 86 -1.55 -7.20 -1.23
C CYS A 86 -2.52 -6.05 -0.99
N ASN A 87 -2.50 -5.02 -1.84
CA ASN A 87 -3.38 -3.86 -1.73
C ASN A 87 -4.86 -4.28 -1.72
N ARG A 88 -5.28 -5.09 -2.70
CA ARG A 88 -6.68 -5.55 -2.78
C ARG A 88 -7.07 -6.42 -1.59
N ASP A 89 -6.15 -7.19 -1.03
CA ASP A 89 -6.43 -8.02 0.14
C ASP A 89 -6.63 -7.16 1.40
N LEU A 90 -5.79 -6.14 1.59
CA LEU A 90 -5.95 -5.15 2.67
C LEU A 90 -7.26 -4.38 2.55
N GLN A 91 -7.59 -3.89 1.36
CA GLN A 91 -8.86 -3.21 1.09
C GLN A 91 -10.09 -4.11 1.29
N ARG A 92 -9.94 -5.44 1.25
CA ARG A 92 -11.03 -6.39 1.58
C ARG A 92 -11.14 -6.64 3.08
N MET A 93 -10.02 -6.64 3.79
CA MET A 93 -10.00 -6.81 5.25
C MET A 93 -10.62 -5.61 5.96
N HIS A 94 -10.35 -4.40 5.47
CA HIS A 94 -10.82 -3.15 6.06
C HIS A 94 -12.01 -2.57 5.28
N HIS A 95 -13.03 -2.05 5.98
CA HIS A 95 -14.16 -1.42 5.32
C HIS A 95 -14.02 0.11 5.32
N LYS A 96 -13.59 0.67 4.19
CA LYS A 96 -13.49 2.12 3.97
C LYS A 96 -14.90 2.71 3.82
N THR A 97 -15.36 3.42 4.86
CA THR A 97 -16.71 4.05 4.86
C THR A 97 -16.73 5.39 4.12
N PHE A 98 -15.70 6.21 4.30
CA PHE A 98 -15.54 7.51 3.64
C PHE A 98 -14.05 7.90 3.58
N THR A 99 -13.69 8.77 2.64
CA THR A 99 -12.38 9.41 2.55
C THR A 99 -12.48 10.84 3.07
N LEU A 100 -11.57 11.24 3.96
CA LEU A 100 -11.38 12.65 4.27
C LEU A 100 -10.33 13.21 3.30
N GLU A 101 -10.81 13.92 2.28
CA GLU A 101 -9.95 14.49 1.26
C GLU A 101 -9.02 15.54 1.85
N PHE A 102 -7.79 15.59 1.33
CA PHE A 102 -6.82 16.59 1.73
C PHE A 102 -7.35 17.99 1.41
N SER A 103 -7.54 18.80 2.45
CA SER A 103 -7.89 20.21 2.32
C SER A 103 -6.68 21.07 2.70
N ARG A 104 -6.56 22.26 2.10
CA ARG A 104 -5.47 23.21 2.44
C ARG A 104 -5.64 23.87 3.82
N VAL A 105 -6.74 23.55 4.51
CA VAL A 105 -7.03 23.92 5.89
C VAL A 105 -6.67 22.71 6.76
N PRO A 106 -6.09 22.86 7.98
CA PRO A 106 -5.70 21.71 8.79
C PRO A 106 -6.91 20.81 9.08
N VAL A 107 -6.94 19.66 8.43
CA VAL A 107 -7.83 18.55 8.72
C VAL A 107 -6.99 17.28 8.78
N TYR A 108 -7.13 16.55 9.89
CA TYR A 108 -6.51 15.26 10.08
C TYR A 108 -7.09 14.26 9.07
N VAL A 109 -6.25 13.70 8.20
CA VAL A 109 -6.68 12.61 7.30
C VAL A 109 -6.66 11.31 8.08
N ASN A 110 -7.83 10.84 8.51
CA ASN A 110 -8.01 9.53 9.11
C ASN A 110 -8.98 8.71 8.24
N LEU A 111 -8.75 7.40 8.17
CA LEU A 111 -9.74 6.44 7.72
C LEU A 111 -10.37 5.77 8.93
N CYS A 112 -11.70 5.71 8.94
CA CYS A 112 -12.46 4.94 9.91
C CYS A 112 -12.75 3.55 9.33
N ASP A 113 -12.09 2.51 9.90
CA ASP A 113 -12.42 1.11 9.65
C ASP A 113 -13.30 0.58 10.80
N THR A 114 -14.47 0.05 10.47
CA THR A 114 -15.45 -0.43 11.45
C THR A 114 -15.17 -1.83 11.99
N LYS A 115 -14.18 -2.55 11.42
CA LYS A 115 -13.89 -3.96 11.77
C LYS A 115 -12.76 -4.15 12.78
N THR A 116 -11.88 -3.18 12.98
CA THR A 116 -10.79 -3.27 13.95
C THR A 116 -11.06 -2.32 15.12
N THR A 117 -11.08 -2.84 16.35
CA THR A 117 -11.09 -2.05 17.61
C THR A 117 -9.80 -1.23 17.82
N ARG A 118 -8.94 -1.11 16.79
CA ARG A 118 -7.78 -0.23 16.80
C ARG A 118 -8.22 1.16 16.37
N HIS A 119 -8.35 2.06 17.33
CA HIS A 119 -8.23 3.48 17.05
C HIS A 119 -6.82 3.76 16.53
N TRP A 120 -6.69 3.99 15.23
CA TRP A 120 -5.49 4.57 14.64
C TRP A 120 -5.32 5.95 15.29
N ARG A 121 -4.30 6.10 16.14
CA ARG A 121 -4.13 7.30 16.96
C ARG A 121 -4.06 8.53 16.05
N THR A 122 -4.92 9.50 16.33
CA THR A 122 -4.79 10.87 15.81
C THR A 122 -3.42 11.40 16.25
N TRP A 123 -2.54 11.66 15.28
CA TRP A 123 -1.32 12.41 15.54
C TRP A 123 -1.68 13.89 15.54
N GLU A 124 -1.55 14.57 16.68
CA GLU A 124 -1.52 16.03 16.70
C GLU A 124 -0.25 16.49 15.97
N ALA A 125 -0.42 17.31 14.94
CA ALA A 125 0.71 18.02 14.35
C ALA A 125 1.14 19.09 15.37
N ALA A 126 2.35 18.94 15.92
CA ALA A 126 2.98 19.94 16.77
C ALA A 126 3.34 21.20 15.98
#